data_AF-A0A928Q8F4-F1
#
_entry.id   AF-A0A928Q8F4-F1
#
_cell.length_a   1.000
_cell.length_b   1.000
_cell.length_c   1.000
_cell.angle_alpha   90.00
_cell.angle_beta   90.00
_cell.angle_gamma   90.00
#
_symmetry.space_group_name_H-M   'P 1'
#
loop_
_entity.id
_entity.type
_entity.pdbx_description
1 polymer ?
#
loop_
_entity_poly.entity_id
_entity_poly.type
_entity_poly.pdbx_seq_one_letter_code
_entity_poly.pdbx_strand_id
1 'polypeptide(L)'
;MNQGGGEYMHAQRKLGVIMPSLADPLDYQLVEGIFDVAKPLGYDVFIYTGIYNSHIDLQQDNYIRGLENIYRLPAKQDLDGVLFAADLFHNQPVLDEIYRELMQSNIPCLVLGEALLPFENIQPRQQESMYHITKHMIEVHGCKKIYCITGMEGNDASEERLAGYRQAMCEAGLPIPENGILYGYFWKDVPEQIGQQIATGLLPRSDAVVCASDIMAAALCHSLQENGIAVPDEIKVTGYDGGWDAWLHQPRITTVEGRDRQYGADAVLMLHEMITGTAYGFAEQKQTLRFGESCGCDPTKIAHTSPSAVDAYFRARVRNQALKRTFLASDLFAQTGGAASLNDWVTKIDRVGHVLQNWRWLDVCLCEDWCMDFEHPEQFRQTGFSDTMLLALSKRHGVNAKDQFVFDTHEILPALREPHEPMLVLITSLHAMDRSSAIWQVHTANPKMWSLTNTTPIGVMPQLTVCTSSSRRCTVGIAVTGWPFFLPMIRKRACITSVVWQSISMIFCTAVPKSAKHLCSSP
;
A
#
# COMPACT_ATOMS: atom_id res chain seq x y z
N MET A 1 -43.53 17.46 -8.05
CA MET A 1 -43.47 16.71 -6.78
C MET A 1 -43.45 15.23 -7.11
N ASN A 2 -42.28 14.62 -7.06
CA ASN A 2 -42.13 13.18 -6.91
C ASN A 2 -40.85 13.01 -6.10
N GLN A 3 -41.00 13.11 -4.77
CA GLN A 3 -39.95 12.78 -3.82
C GLN A 3 -39.88 11.25 -3.77
N GLY A 4 -38.97 10.67 -4.57
CA GLY A 4 -38.50 9.31 -4.30
C GLY A 4 -37.58 9.38 -3.10
N GLY A 5 -38.11 9.15 -1.91
CA GLY A 5 -37.29 8.93 -0.71
C GLY A 5 -36.48 7.65 -0.92
N GLY A 6 -35.20 7.79 -1.26
CA GLY A 6 -34.27 6.69 -1.10
C GLY A 6 -34.11 6.46 0.40
N GLU A 7 -34.50 5.29 0.89
CA GLU A 7 -34.09 4.84 2.21
C GLU A 7 -32.56 4.88 2.23
N TYR A 8 -32.00 5.78 3.03
CA TYR A 8 -30.56 5.82 3.25
C TYR A 8 -30.17 4.50 3.91
N MET A 9 -29.35 3.70 3.23
CA MET A 9 -28.83 2.47 3.80
C MET A 9 -27.93 2.82 4.98
N HIS A 10 -28.37 2.46 6.18
CA HIS A 10 -27.61 2.67 7.40
C HIS A 10 -26.56 1.57 7.57
N ALA A 11 -25.42 1.92 8.15
CA ALA A 11 -24.45 0.94 8.61
C ALA A 11 -25.09 0.04 9.68
N GLN A 12 -24.91 -1.27 9.55
CA GLN A 12 -25.49 -2.29 10.44
C GLN A 12 -24.44 -3.24 11.01
N ARG A 13 -23.26 -3.28 10.39
CA ARG A 13 -22.19 -4.23 10.70
C ARG A 13 -20.82 -3.59 10.48
N LYS A 14 -19.78 -4.22 11.03
CA LYS A 14 -18.40 -3.73 11.07
C LYS A 14 -17.44 -4.81 10.56
N LEU A 15 -16.68 -4.51 9.51
CA LEU A 15 -15.60 -5.37 9.01
C LEU A 15 -14.25 -4.74 9.32
N GLY A 16 -13.34 -5.55 9.87
CA GLY A 16 -11.93 -5.20 9.92
C GLY A 16 -11.19 -5.68 8.68
N VAL A 17 -10.21 -4.92 8.22
CA VAL A 17 -9.26 -5.32 7.18
C VAL A 17 -7.87 -5.09 7.74
N ILE A 18 -7.12 -6.17 7.96
CA ILE A 18 -5.73 -6.12 8.43
C ILE A 18 -4.84 -6.21 7.20
N MET A 19 -4.08 -5.15 6.93
CA MET A 19 -3.15 -5.11 5.81
C MET A 19 -1.95 -4.22 6.15
N PRO A 20 -0.79 -4.39 5.51
CA PRO A 20 0.37 -3.56 5.79
C PRO A 20 0.22 -2.18 5.14
N SER A 21 1.32 -1.49 4.82
CA SER A 21 1.27 -0.12 4.29
C SER A 21 0.59 -0.02 2.92
N LEU A 22 -0.33 0.95 2.77
CA LEU A 22 -0.94 1.33 1.49
C LEU A 22 0.03 2.15 0.63
N ALA A 23 0.90 1.48 -0.11
CA ALA A 23 1.97 2.11 -0.87
C ALA A 23 1.78 1.97 -2.39
N ASP A 24 1.21 0.86 -2.85
CA ASP A 24 1.06 0.51 -4.24
C ASP A 24 -0.38 0.80 -4.72
N PRO A 25 -0.60 1.30 -5.96
CA PRO A 25 -1.92 1.36 -6.59
C PRO A 25 -2.80 0.11 -6.44
N LEU A 26 -2.20 -1.07 -6.46
CA LEU A 26 -2.89 -2.34 -6.34
C LEU A 26 -3.53 -2.49 -4.94
N ASP A 27 -2.87 -2.00 -3.89
CA ASP A 27 -3.43 -1.94 -2.53
C ASP A 27 -4.73 -1.12 -2.51
N TYR A 28 -4.75 0.01 -3.23
CA TYR A 28 -5.94 0.85 -3.32
C TYR A 28 -7.06 0.11 -4.07
N GLN A 29 -6.75 -0.57 -5.18
CA GLN A 29 -7.75 -1.35 -5.92
C GLN A 29 -8.39 -2.43 -5.05
N LEU A 30 -7.60 -3.12 -4.23
CA LEU A 30 -8.09 -4.10 -3.26
C LEU A 30 -9.11 -3.46 -2.31
N VAL A 31 -8.76 -2.33 -1.70
CA VAL A 31 -9.66 -1.61 -0.78
C VAL A 31 -10.89 -1.07 -1.50
N GLU A 32 -10.77 -0.59 -2.75
CA GLU A 32 -11.94 -0.18 -3.54
C GLU A 32 -12.90 -1.37 -3.76
N GLY A 33 -12.36 -2.54 -4.10
CA GLY A 33 -13.13 -3.77 -4.30
C GLY A 33 -13.88 -4.20 -3.04
N ILE A 34 -13.18 -4.18 -1.90
CA ILE A 34 -13.76 -4.46 -0.58
C ILE A 34 -14.93 -3.49 -0.33
N PHE A 35 -14.70 -2.19 -0.45
CA PHE A 35 -15.71 -1.21 -0.08
C PHE A 35 -16.89 -1.13 -1.05
N ASP A 36 -16.67 -1.38 -2.34
CA ASP A 36 -17.72 -1.41 -3.37
C ASP A 36 -18.80 -2.47 -3.06
N VAL A 37 -18.40 -3.59 -2.44
CA VAL A 37 -19.31 -4.66 -2.01
C VAL A 37 -19.79 -4.46 -0.58
N ALA A 38 -18.89 -4.08 0.35
CA ALA A 38 -19.22 -3.93 1.76
C ALA A 38 -20.28 -2.83 1.99
N LYS A 39 -20.17 -1.70 1.27
CA LYS A 39 -21.09 -0.57 1.40
C LYS A 39 -22.55 -0.94 1.12
N PRO A 40 -22.93 -1.52 -0.04
CA PRO A 40 -24.31 -1.93 -0.31
C PRO A 40 -24.79 -3.11 0.54
N LEU A 41 -23.89 -3.78 1.28
CA LEU A 41 -24.23 -4.77 2.30
C LEU A 41 -24.41 -4.15 3.70
N GLY A 42 -24.23 -2.83 3.85
CA GLY A 42 -24.42 -2.13 5.12
C GLY A 42 -23.23 -2.24 6.09
N TYR A 43 -22.02 -2.51 5.61
CA TYR A 43 -20.82 -2.62 6.46
C TYR A 43 -20.01 -1.33 6.52
N ASP A 44 -19.67 -0.90 7.74
CA ASP A 44 -18.48 -0.09 7.95
C ASP A 44 -17.22 -0.95 7.75
N VAL A 45 -16.20 -0.38 7.14
CA VAL A 45 -14.93 -1.05 6.84
C VAL A 45 -13.80 -0.30 7.54
N PHE A 46 -13.09 -0.99 8.42
CA PHE A 46 -11.96 -0.48 9.19
C PHE A 46 -10.66 -1.08 8.69
N ILE A 47 -9.82 -0.27 8.02
CA ILE A 47 -8.51 -0.70 7.53
C ILE A 47 -7.46 -0.46 8.62
N TYR A 48 -6.94 -1.52 9.22
CA TYR A 48 -5.84 -1.48 10.19
C TYR A 48 -4.52 -1.63 9.44
N THR A 49 -3.77 -0.54 9.36
CA THR A 49 -2.54 -0.47 8.57
C THR A 49 -1.37 0.09 9.36
N GLY A 50 -0.21 -0.53 9.19
CA GLY A 50 1.07 0.05 9.59
C GLY A 50 1.65 0.92 8.48
N ILE A 51 2.41 1.96 8.84
CA ILE A 51 3.00 2.91 7.87
C ILE A 51 4.20 2.28 7.13
N TYR A 52 4.67 1.11 7.57
CA TYR A 52 5.84 0.45 7.03
C TYR A 52 5.65 -1.07 6.97
N ASN A 53 6.17 -1.68 5.91
CA ASN A 53 6.18 -3.13 5.70
C ASN A 53 7.62 -3.61 5.51
N SER A 54 8.35 -3.75 6.63
CA SER A 54 9.77 -4.11 6.61
C SER A 54 9.99 -5.61 6.43
N HIS A 55 11.07 -5.97 5.74
CA HIS A 55 11.69 -7.28 5.95
C HIS A 55 12.36 -7.33 7.34
N ILE A 56 12.50 -8.55 7.88
CA ILE A 56 12.99 -8.87 9.23
C ILE A 56 14.22 -8.05 9.67
N ASP A 57 15.13 -7.72 8.76
CA ASP A 57 16.40 -7.04 9.07
C ASP A 57 16.26 -5.62 9.69
N LEU A 58 15.09 -4.98 9.56
CA LEU A 58 14.84 -3.66 10.17
C LEU A 58 14.15 -3.75 11.55
N GLN A 59 13.70 -4.93 11.99
CA GLN A 59 12.91 -5.13 13.22
C GLN A 59 13.64 -4.80 14.54
N GLN A 60 14.95 -4.56 14.51
CA GLN A 60 15.67 -4.16 15.73
C GLN A 60 15.40 -2.69 16.14
N ASP A 61 14.60 -1.95 15.37
CA ASP A 61 14.17 -0.62 15.75
C ASP A 61 12.88 -0.68 16.58
N ASN A 62 12.97 -0.26 17.84
CA ASN A 62 11.84 -0.04 18.73
C ASN A 62 10.71 0.76 18.05
N TYR A 63 11.07 1.71 17.18
CA TYR A 63 10.11 2.47 16.39
C TYR A 63 9.16 1.61 15.57
N ILE A 64 9.65 0.58 14.88
CA ILE A 64 8.82 -0.27 13.99
C ILE A 64 7.83 -1.08 14.82
N ARG A 65 8.24 -1.58 15.99
CA ARG A 65 7.36 -2.31 16.90
C ARG A 65 6.17 -1.47 17.38
N GLY A 66 6.39 -0.17 17.60
CA GLY A 66 5.32 0.78 17.93
C GLY A 66 4.30 0.97 16.81
N LEU A 67 4.72 0.86 15.55
CA LEU A 67 3.82 0.88 14.39
C LEU A 67 3.02 -0.42 14.26
N GLU A 68 3.67 -1.56 14.45
CA GLU A 68 3.07 -2.89 14.31
C GLU A 68 2.05 -3.20 15.42
N ASN A 69 2.05 -2.44 16.52
CA ASN A 69 1.03 -2.54 17.58
C ASN A 69 -0.40 -2.40 17.06
N ILE A 70 -0.62 -1.65 15.97
CA ILE A 70 -1.96 -1.49 15.38
C ILE A 70 -2.65 -2.82 15.07
N TYR A 71 -1.90 -3.85 14.69
CA TYR A 71 -2.48 -5.13 14.27
C TYR A 71 -3.03 -5.97 15.42
N ARG A 72 -2.79 -5.57 16.68
CA ARG A 72 -3.40 -6.19 17.88
C ARG A 72 -4.76 -5.60 18.21
N LEU A 73 -5.09 -4.43 17.65
CA LEU A 73 -6.34 -3.74 17.94
C LEU A 73 -7.61 -4.47 17.44
N PRO A 74 -7.63 -5.06 16.22
CA PRO A 74 -8.84 -5.70 15.68
C PRO A 74 -9.45 -6.75 16.61
N ALA A 75 -8.60 -7.57 17.25
CA ALA A 75 -9.03 -8.63 18.15
C ALA A 75 -9.67 -8.12 19.46
N LYS A 76 -9.48 -6.84 19.79
CA LYS A 76 -10.12 -6.16 20.93
C LYS A 76 -11.43 -5.47 20.57
N GLN A 77 -11.84 -5.49 19.30
CA GLN A 77 -12.96 -4.71 18.79
C GLN A 77 -14.17 -5.55 18.39
N ASP A 78 -15.36 -4.98 18.55
CA ASP A 78 -16.63 -5.61 18.18
C ASP A 78 -16.78 -5.56 16.65
N LEU A 79 -16.06 -6.45 15.97
CA LEU A 79 -16.12 -6.66 14.54
C LEU A 79 -16.98 -7.89 14.22
N ASP A 80 -17.82 -7.78 13.19
CA ASP A 80 -18.60 -8.92 12.68
C ASP A 80 -17.72 -9.89 11.88
N GLY A 81 -16.60 -9.42 11.33
CA GLY A 81 -15.60 -10.24 10.67
C GLY A 81 -14.33 -9.48 10.28
N VAL A 82 -13.29 -10.24 9.95
CA VAL A 82 -11.98 -9.72 9.56
C VAL A 82 -11.54 -10.29 8.21
N LEU A 83 -11.09 -9.43 7.31
CA LEU A 83 -10.24 -9.79 6.18
C LEU A 83 -8.78 -9.59 6.59
N PHE A 84 -7.95 -10.61 6.42
CA PHE A 84 -6.52 -10.52 6.72
C PHE A 84 -5.68 -10.71 5.46
N ALA A 85 -5.09 -9.62 4.97
CA ALA A 85 -4.22 -9.61 3.79
C ALA A 85 -2.81 -10.12 4.11
N ALA A 86 -2.69 -11.40 4.45
CA ALA A 86 -1.46 -12.01 4.95
C ALA A 86 -0.34 -12.05 3.89
N ASP A 87 -0.68 -12.29 2.63
CA ASP A 87 0.24 -12.33 1.50
C ASP A 87 1.00 -11.01 1.26
N LEU A 88 0.45 -9.90 1.70
CA LEU A 88 1.09 -8.59 1.60
C LEU A 88 2.17 -8.36 2.66
N PHE A 89 2.23 -9.15 3.74
CA PHE A 89 3.23 -8.94 4.81
C PHE A 89 4.55 -9.61 4.48
N HIS A 90 5.65 -8.89 4.73
CA HIS A 90 7.01 -9.40 4.50
C HIS A 90 7.71 -9.93 5.76
N ASN A 91 6.99 -9.96 6.88
CA ASN A 91 7.55 -10.10 8.22
C ASN A 91 6.86 -11.23 8.99
N GLN A 92 7.49 -12.40 9.01
CA GLN A 92 6.90 -13.61 9.61
C GLN A 92 6.55 -13.44 11.10
N PRO A 93 7.41 -12.86 11.96
CA PRO A 93 7.03 -12.56 13.36
C PRO A 93 5.75 -11.75 13.53
N VAL A 94 5.49 -10.78 12.63
CA VAL A 94 4.26 -9.96 12.68
C VAL A 94 3.06 -10.79 12.26
N LEU A 95 3.19 -11.58 11.19
CA LEU A 95 2.15 -12.52 10.76
C LEU A 95 1.78 -13.48 11.89
N ASP A 96 2.76 -14.11 12.53
CA ASP A 96 2.56 -15.06 13.63
C ASP A 96 1.82 -14.42 14.81
N GLU A 97 2.08 -13.15 15.08
CA GLU A 97 1.40 -12.39 16.11
C GLU A 97 -0.06 -12.08 15.73
N ILE A 98 -0.31 -11.62 14.51
CA ILE A 98 -1.68 -11.36 14.02
C ILE A 98 -2.51 -12.64 14.09
N TYR A 99 -1.96 -13.76 13.60
CA TYR A 99 -2.63 -15.06 13.70
C TYR A 99 -2.92 -15.43 15.15
N ARG A 100 -2.00 -15.19 16.08
CA ARG A 100 -2.21 -15.47 17.51
C ARG A 100 -3.35 -14.66 18.10
N GLU A 101 -3.40 -13.35 17.83
CA GLU A 101 -4.48 -12.47 18.29
C GLU A 101 -5.84 -12.90 17.69
N LEU A 102 -5.89 -13.21 16.39
CA LEU A 102 -7.11 -13.65 15.72
C LEU A 102 -7.60 -15.01 16.22
N MET A 103 -6.71 -15.98 16.49
CA MET A 103 -7.07 -17.28 17.07
C MET A 103 -7.64 -17.18 18.48
N GLN A 104 -7.24 -16.15 19.23
CA GLN A 104 -7.76 -15.87 20.57
C GLN A 104 -9.08 -15.09 20.53
N SER A 105 -9.40 -14.48 19.39
CA SER A 105 -10.69 -13.83 19.13
C SER A 105 -11.73 -14.85 18.64
N ASN A 106 -13.01 -14.56 18.86
CA ASN A 106 -14.12 -15.33 18.27
C ASN A 106 -14.63 -14.71 16.96
N ILE A 107 -13.82 -13.87 16.30
CA ILE A 107 -14.23 -13.11 15.13
C ILE A 107 -14.02 -13.97 13.88
N PRO A 108 -15.04 -14.17 13.02
CA PRO A 108 -14.86 -14.82 11.72
C PRO A 108 -13.76 -14.13 10.91
N CYS A 109 -12.76 -14.88 10.47
CA CYS A 109 -11.62 -14.35 9.73
C CYS A 109 -11.45 -15.10 8.42
N LEU A 110 -11.36 -14.35 7.33
CA LEU A 110 -10.98 -14.85 6.01
C LEU A 110 -9.62 -14.26 5.65
N VAL A 111 -8.67 -15.14 5.34
CA VAL A 111 -7.31 -14.76 4.94
C VAL A 111 -7.25 -14.59 3.43
N LEU A 112 -6.65 -13.48 2.98
CA LEU A 112 -6.29 -13.29 1.58
C LEU A 112 -4.90 -13.91 1.36
N GLY A 113 -4.83 -14.85 0.42
CA GLY A 113 -3.64 -15.63 0.14
C GLY A 113 -3.54 -16.88 1.00
N GLU A 114 -2.32 -17.38 1.19
CA GLU A 114 -2.11 -18.60 1.98
C GLU A 114 -2.43 -18.39 3.47
N ALA A 115 -3.08 -19.39 4.07
CA ALA A 115 -3.50 -19.34 5.46
C ALA A 115 -3.00 -20.51 6.29
N LEU A 116 -2.77 -20.23 7.57
CA LEU A 116 -2.56 -21.26 8.58
C LEU A 116 -3.90 -21.86 8.99
N LEU A 117 -3.96 -23.18 9.15
CA LEU A 117 -5.11 -23.81 9.79
C LEU A 117 -5.31 -23.25 11.21
N PRO A 118 -6.56 -22.98 11.64
CA PRO A 118 -7.83 -23.37 11.01
C PRO A 118 -8.49 -22.28 10.15
N PHE A 119 -7.76 -21.25 9.72
CA PHE A 119 -8.37 -20.15 8.97
C PHE A 119 -8.75 -20.56 7.55
N GLU A 120 -9.94 -20.14 7.13
CA GLU A 120 -10.36 -20.19 5.73
C GLU A 120 -9.59 -19.14 4.93
N ASN A 121 -9.37 -19.41 3.64
CA ASN A 121 -8.69 -18.50 2.76
C ASN A 121 -9.35 -18.38 1.40
N ILE A 122 -8.95 -17.32 0.69
CA ILE A 122 -9.34 -17.08 -0.68
C ILE A 122 -8.10 -16.73 -1.50
N GLN A 123 -8.04 -17.26 -2.73
CA GLN A 123 -7.00 -16.93 -3.70
C GLN A 123 -7.58 -16.07 -4.83
N PRO A 124 -6.79 -15.16 -5.40
CA PRO A 124 -7.22 -14.34 -6.53
C PRO A 124 -7.33 -15.18 -7.80
N ARG A 125 -8.49 -15.09 -8.47
CA ARG A 125 -8.74 -15.77 -9.75
C ARG A 125 -7.95 -15.12 -10.88
N GLN A 126 -7.08 -15.87 -11.57
CA GLN A 126 -6.13 -15.29 -12.54
C GLN A 126 -6.08 -16.05 -13.88
N GLN A 127 -6.59 -17.27 -13.92
CA GLN A 127 -6.62 -18.09 -15.12
C GLN A 127 -7.41 -17.42 -16.27
N GLU A 128 -8.62 -16.90 -16.00
CA GLU A 128 -9.52 -16.39 -17.04
C GLU A 128 -8.96 -15.15 -17.75
N SER A 129 -8.42 -14.19 -17.01
CA SER A 129 -7.84 -12.98 -17.58
C SER A 129 -6.56 -13.26 -18.37
N MET A 130 -5.73 -14.20 -17.90
CA MET A 130 -4.54 -14.63 -18.63
C MET A 130 -4.88 -15.43 -19.89
N TYR A 131 -5.97 -16.19 -19.86
CA TYR A 131 -6.57 -16.79 -21.05
C TYR A 131 -6.99 -15.71 -22.06
N HIS A 132 -7.71 -14.67 -21.63
CA HIS A 132 -8.18 -13.61 -22.52
C HIS A 132 -7.06 -12.78 -23.13
N ILE A 133 -6.00 -12.45 -22.37
CA ILE A 133 -4.87 -11.68 -22.92
C ILE A 133 -4.06 -12.52 -23.92
N THR A 134 -3.91 -13.82 -23.67
CA THR A 134 -3.26 -14.74 -24.61
C THR A 134 -4.11 -14.92 -25.88
N LYS A 135 -5.42 -15.10 -25.73
CA LYS A 135 -6.38 -15.19 -26.83
C LYS A 135 -6.38 -13.93 -27.69
N HIS A 136 -6.24 -12.76 -27.08
CA HIS A 136 -6.08 -11.50 -27.82
C HIS A 136 -4.84 -11.50 -28.73
N MET A 137 -3.69 -12.02 -28.27
CA MET A 137 -2.49 -12.16 -29.12
C MET A 137 -2.74 -13.09 -30.32
N ILE A 138 -3.50 -14.16 -30.11
CA ILE A 138 -3.81 -15.14 -31.16
C ILE A 138 -4.80 -14.57 -32.17
N GLU A 139 -5.95 -14.08 -31.71
CA GLU A 139 -7.09 -13.73 -32.57
C GLU A 139 -6.96 -12.36 -33.23
N VAL A 140 -6.45 -11.36 -32.50
CA VAL A 140 -6.37 -9.98 -32.99
C VAL A 140 -5.06 -9.73 -33.72
N HIS A 141 -3.95 -10.30 -33.21
CA HIS A 141 -2.62 -10.09 -33.79
C HIS A 141 -2.12 -11.25 -34.66
N GLY A 142 -2.82 -12.39 -34.68
CA GLY A 142 -2.45 -13.53 -35.50
C GLY A 142 -1.17 -14.23 -35.04
N CYS A 143 -0.74 -14.02 -33.79
CA CYS A 143 0.47 -14.63 -33.25
C CYS A 143 0.30 -16.14 -33.13
N LYS A 144 1.31 -16.90 -33.55
CA LYS A 144 1.29 -18.38 -33.53
C LYS A 144 2.37 -18.96 -32.62
N LYS A 145 3.55 -18.34 -32.61
CA LYS A 145 4.65 -18.70 -31.74
C LYS A 145 4.69 -17.74 -30.55
N ILE A 146 4.05 -18.13 -29.45
CA ILE A 146 3.90 -17.28 -28.27
C ILE A 146 4.67 -17.90 -27.11
N TYR A 147 5.56 -17.13 -26.48
CA TYR A 147 6.20 -17.53 -25.24
C TYR A 147 5.42 -17.00 -24.03
N CYS A 148 5.52 -17.70 -22.91
CA CYS A 148 5.04 -17.26 -21.62
C CYS A 148 6.21 -17.10 -20.66
N ILE A 149 6.40 -15.90 -20.12
CA ILE A 149 7.29 -15.67 -18.97
C ILE A 149 6.40 -15.64 -17.74
N THR A 150 6.40 -16.70 -16.94
CA THR A 150 5.63 -16.79 -15.70
C THR A 150 6.47 -16.40 -14.48
N GLY A 151 5.87 -16.42 -13.30
CA GLY A 151 6.57 -16.19 -12.03
C GLY A 151 7.38 -17.39 -11.57
N MET A 152 7.45 -17.57 -10.25
CA MET A 152 8.18 -18.68 -9.63
C MET A 152 7.45 -20.01 -9.87
N GLU A 153 8.21 -21.07 -10.16
CA GLU A 153 7.66 -22.42 -10.35
C GLU A 153 6.99 -22.92 -9.07
N GLY A 154 5.78 -23.46 -9.20
CA GLY A 154 5.01 -23.99 -8.07
C GLY A 154 4.32 -22.94 -7.20
N ASN A 155 4.42 -21.65 -7.52
CA ASN A 155 3.61 -20.62 -6.88
C ASN A 155 2.21 -20.54 -7.53
N ASP A 156 1.16 -20.49 -6.71
CA ASP A 156 -0.24 -20.54 -7.17
C ASP A 156 -0.56 -19.47 -8.23
N ALA A 157 -0.10 -18.23 -8.06
CA ALA A 157 -0.34 -17.17 -9.04
C ALA A 157 0.36 -17.46 -10.38
N SER A 158 1.58 -18.01 -10.35
CA SER A 158 2.30 -18.43 -11.56
C SER A 158 1.57 -19.55 -12.29
N GLU A 159 1.05 -20.54 -11.56
CA GLU A 159 0.41 -21.71 -12.13
C GLU A 159 -1.00 -21.40 -12.67
N GLU A 160 -1.78 -20.55 -11.99
CA GLU A 160 -3.06 -20.07 -12.53
C GLU A 160 -2.89 -19.25 -13.81
N ARG A 161 -1.95 -18.29 -13.81
CA ARG A 161 -1.65 -17.49 -15.00
C ARG A 161 -1.16 -18.43 -16.13
N LEU A 162 -0.26 -19.36 -15.84
CA LEU A 162 0.22 -20.32 -16.83
C LEU A 162 -0.91 -21.23 -17.37
N ALA A 163 -1.86 -21.64 -16.53
CA ALA A 163 -3.03 -22.42 -16.95
C ALA A 163 -3.88 -21.65 -17.97
N GLY A 164 -4.09 -20.34 -17.76
CA GLY A 164 -4.82 -19.49 -18.70
C GLY A 164 -4.15 -19.41 -20.08
N TYR A 165 -2.83 -19.21 -20.08
CA TYR A 165 -2.02 -19.26 -21.31
C TYR A 165 -2.13 -20.61 -22.02
N ARG A 166 -1.95 -21.72 -21.29
CA ARG A 166 -2.05 -23.08 -21.85
C ARG A 166 -3.42 -23.35 -22.45
N GLN A 167 -4.48 -22.92 -21.77
CA GLN A 167 -5.86 -23.07 -22.23
C GLN A 167 -6.07 -22.34 -23.57
N ALA A 168 -5.61 -21.09 -23.70
CA ALA A 168 -5.76 -20.31 -24.93
C ALA A 168 -5.00 -20.92 -26.11
N MET A 169 -3.76 -21.38 -25.88
CA MET A 169 -2.95 -22.04 -26.90
C MET A 169 -3.59 -23.36 -27.36
N CYS A 170 -4.11 -24.15 -26.42
CA CYS A 170 -4.79 -25.41 -26.69
C CYS A 170 -6.08 -25.21 -27.50
N GLU A 171 -6.94 -24.27 -27.10
CA GLU A 171 -8.19 -23.95 -27.81
C GLU A 171 -7.94 -23.49 -29.25
N ALA A 172 -6.86 -22.73 -29.47
CA ALA A 172 -6.45 -22.29 -30.80
C ALA A 172 -5.75 -23.37 -31.65
N GLY A 173 -5.49 -24.56 -31.09
CA GLY A 173 -4.75 -25.63 -31.76
C GLY A 173 -3.28 -25.29 -32.02
N LEU A 174 -2.70 -24.37 -31.25
CA LEU A 174 -1.31 -23.94 -31.39
C LEU A 174 -0.40 -24.73 -30.43
N PRO A 175 0.71 -25.31 -30.91
CA PRO A 175 1.67 -25.95 -30.03
C PRO A 175 2.39 -24.91 -29.18
N ILE A 176 2.59 -25.22 -27.90
CA ILE A 176 3.51 -24.45 -27.06
C ILE A 176 4.94 -24.74 -27.55
N PRO A 177 5.74 -23.72 -27.90
CA PRO A 177 7.10 -23.95 -28.41
C PRO A 177 7.99 -24.67 -27.41
N GLU A 178 8.99 -25.41 -27.90
CA GLU A 178 10.07 -25.91 -27.06
C GLU A 178 10.79 -24.71 -26.40
N ASN A 179 10.92 -24.73 -25.07
CA ASN A 179 11.36 -23.60 -24.24
C ASN A 179 10.43 -22.36 -24.28
N GLY A 180 9.16 -22.54 -24.67
CA GLY A 180 8.17 -21.47 -24.72
C GLY A 180 7.56 -21.10 -23.36
N ILE A 181 7.94 -21.79 -22.29
CA ILE A 181 7.55 -21.48 -20.91
C ILE A 181 8.82 -21.20 -20.14
N LEU A 182 8.91 -20.00 -19.58
CA LEU A 182 10.09 -19.47 -18.93
C LEU A 182 9.67 -19.00 -17.53
N TYR A 183 10.30 -19.54 -16.49
CA TYR A 183 10.01 -19.18 -15.10
C TYR A 183 10.90 -18.03 -14.65
N GLY A 184 10.28 -17.00 -14.08
CA GLY A 184 10.92 -15.82 -13.51
C GLY A 184 10.65 -15.69 -12.01
N TYR A 185 10.78 -14.47 -11.49
CA TYR A 185 10.59 -14.15 -10.07
C TYR A 185 9.65 -12.96 -9.86
N PHE A 186 8.73 -12.71 -10.80
CA PHE A 186 7.94 -11.47 -10.85
C PHE A 186 8.83 -10.21 -10.81
N TRP A 187 10.03 -10.30 -11.36
CA TRP A 187 11.04 -9.25 -11.33
C TRP A 187 11.87 -9.23 -12.62
N LYS A 188 12.70 -8.20 -12.76
CA LYS A 188 13.36 -7.84 -14.03
C LYS A 188 14.47 -8.78 -14.51
N ASP A 189 15.14 -9.48 -13.60
CA ASP A 189 16.42 -10.13 -13.89
C ASP A 189 16.30 -11.23 -14.97
N VAL A 190 15.28 -12.09 -14.86
CA VAL A 190 15.04 -13.17 -15.84
C VAL A 190 14.54 -12.65 -17.18
N PRO A 191 13.53 -11.75 -17.25
CA PRO A 191 13.11 -11.11 -18.49
C PRO A 191 14.23 -10.39 -19.25
N GLU A 192 15.14 -9.71 -18.54
CA GLU A 192 16.29 -9.03 -19.16
C GLU A 192 17.21 -10.05 -19.86
N GLN A 193 17.51 -11.17 -19.19
CA GLN A 193 18.30 -12.26 -19.76
C GLN A 193 17.60 -12.87 -20.99
N ILE A 194 16.29 -13.11 -20.91
CA ILE A 194 15.51 -13.66 -22.03
C ILE A 194 15.58 -12.74 -23.26
N GLY A 195 15.46 -11.42 -23.08
CA GLY A 195 15.62 -10.46 -24.18
C GLY A 195 16.99 -10.57 -24.87
N GLN A 196 18.07 -10.70 -24.09
CA GLN A 196 19.43 -10.91 -24.62
C GLN A 196 19.57 -12.26 -25.33
N GLN A 197 18.96 -13.33 -24.81
CA GLN A 197 18.99 -14.65 -25.43
C GLN A 197 18.25 -14.65 -26.78
N ILE A 198 17.13 -13.91 -26.88
CA ILE A 198 16.42 -13.72 -28.15
C ILE A 198 17.28 -12.94 -29.15
N ALA A 199 17.94 -11.87 -28.71
CA ALA A 199 18.80 -11.05 -29.56
C ALA A 199 20.02 -11.79 -30.09
N THR A 200 20.66 -12.60 -29.25
CA THR A 200 21.82 -13.42 -29.62
C THR A 200 21.45 -14.67 -30.42
N GLY A 201 20.16 -15.00 -30.51
CA GLY A 201 19.65 -16.20 -31.17
C GLY A 201 19.81 -17.49 -30.36
N LEU A 202 20.23 -17.39 -29.09
CA LEU A 202 20.24 -18.53 -28.16
C LEU A 202 18.82 -19.04 -27.92
N LEU A 203 17.87 -18.11 -27.77
CA LEU A 203 16.45 -18.41 -27.79
C LEU A 203 15.87 -18.00 -29.15
N PRO A 204 15.21 -18.89 -29.89
CA PRO A 204 14.61 -18.53 -31.17
C PRO A 204 13.55 -17.42 -30.99
N ARG A 205 13.42 -16.51 -31.96
CA ARG A 205 12.41 -15.44 -31.93
C ARG A 205 10.98 -15.99 -31.86
N SER A 206 10.13 -15.35 -31.07
CA SER A 206 8.68 -15.58 -30.99
C SER A 206 7.92 -14.43 -31.67
N ASP A 207 6.64 -14.63 -31.98
CA ASP A 207 5.75 -13.57 -32.46
C ASP A 207 5.30 -12.65 -31.32
N ALA A 208 5.13 -13.25 -30.13
CA ALA A 208 4.73 -12.57 -28.92
C ALA A 208 5.32 -13.22 -27.66
N VAL A 209 5.38 -12.44 -26.59
CA VAL A 209 5.68 -12.91 -25.24
C VAL A 209 4.60 -12.39 -24.30
N VAL A 210 3.89 -13.32 -23.64
CA VAL A 210 2.90 -13.02 -22.62
C VAL A 210 3.57 -13.15 -21.25
N CYS A 211 3.86 -12.02 -20.62
CA CYS A 211 4.46 -11.99 -19.30
C CYS A 211 3.37 -12.03 -18.22
N ALA A 212 3.60 -12.83 -17.20
CA ALA A 212 2.72 -12.93 -16.04
C ALA A 212 2.88 -11.77 -15.07
N SER A 213 3.50 -10.64 -15.43
CA SER A 213 3.50 -9.39 -14.63
C SER A 213 4.03 -8.22 -15.46
N ASP A 214 3.56 -7.02 -15.16
CA ASP A 214 3.91 -5.77 -15.84
C ASP A 214 5.38 -5.41 -15.69
N ILE A 215 5.98 -5.64 -14.52
CA ILE A 215 7.40 -5.37 -14.31
C ILE A 215 8.28 -6.28 -15.17
N MET A 216 7.88 -7.54 -15.34
CA MET A 216 8.58 -8.47 -16.22
C MET A 216 8.40 -8.10 -17.68
N ALA A 217 7.21 -7.66 -18.07
CA ALA A 217 6.95 -7.16 -19.42
C ALA A 217 7.78 -5.92 -19.76
N ALA A 218 7.84 -4.95 -18.85
CA ALA A 218 8.64 -3.73 -19.00
C ALA A 218 10.14 -4.05 -19.12
N ALA A 219 10.67 -4.92 -18.25
CA ALA A 219 12.05 -5.36 -18.29
C ALA A 219 12.41 -6.10 -19.59
N LEU A 220 11.52 -6.98 -20.07
CA LEU A 220 11.69 -7.63 -21.37
C LEU A 220 11.72 -6.62 -22.52
N CYS A 221 10.75 -5.69 -22.55
CA CYS A 221 10.67 -4.67 -23.60
C CYS A 221 11.95 -3.84 -23.64
N HIS A 222 12.43 -3.40 -22.47
CA HIS A 222 13.68 -2.66 -22.35
C HIS A 222 14.86 -3.45 -22.92
N SER A 223 15.04 -4.71 -22.51
CA SER A 223 16.13 -5.56 -22.99
C SER A 223 16.05 -5.82 -24.50
N LEU A 224 14.86 -6.09 -25.05
CA LEU A 224 14.67 -6.27 -26.50
C LEU A 224 15.08 -5.00 -27.27
N GLN A 225 14.62 -3.83 -26.83
CA GLN A 225 14.90 -2.55 -27.47
C GLN A 225 16.40 -2.18 -27.39
N GLU A 226 17.04 -2.39 -26.24
CA GLU A 226 18.49 -2.17 -26.09
C GLU A 226 19.31 -3.04 -27.05
N ASN A 227 18.80 -4.22 -27.40
CA ASN A 227 19.41 -5.13 -28.35
C ASN A 227 18.89 -4.95 -29.79
N GLY A 228 18.21 -3.84 -30.09
CA GLY A 228 17.78 -3.47 -31.44
C GLY A 228 16.60 -4.27 -31.98
N ILE A 229 15.82 -4.94 -31.12
CA ILE A 229 14.56 -5.61 -31.49
C ILE A 229 13.39 -4.67 -31.19
N ALA A 230 12.62 -4.35 -32.22
CA ALA A 230 11.48 -3.45 -32.10
C ALA A 230 10.27 -4.11 -31.41
N VAL A 231 9.75 -3.45 -30.37
CA VAL A 231 8.45 -3.74 -29.76
C VAL A 231 7.50 -2.61 -30.12
N PRO A 232 6.32 -2.87 -30.73
CA PRO A 232 5.69 -4.17 -31.00
C PRO A 232 5.99 -4.80 -32.38
N ASP A 233 6.78 -4.13 -33.23
CA ASP A 233 6.85 -4.44 -34.67
C ASP A 233 7.47 -5.81 -34.98
N GLU A 234 8.50 -6.22 -34.23
CA GLU A 234 9.13 -7.53 -34.38
C GLU A 234 8.60 -8.53 -33.34
N ILE A 235 8.45 -8.11 -32.08
CA ILE A 235 7.94 -8.95 -30.99
C ILE A 235 6.91 -8.16 -30.20
N LYS A 236 5.71 -8.73 -30.04
CA LYS A 236 4.66 -8.17 -29.19
C LYS A 236 4.85 -8.62 -27.75
N VAL A 237 4.58 -7.74 -26.80
CA VAL A 237 4.71 -8.05 -25.38
C VAL A 237 3.45 -7.65 -24.63
N THR A 238 2.97 -8.51 -23.74
CA THR A 238 1.91 -8.18 -22.79
C THR A 238 2.38 -8.43 -21.36
N GLY A 239 1.82 -7.67 -20.42
CA GLY A 239 2.00 -7.84 -18.99
C GLY A 239 0.71 -8.30 -18.31
N TYR A 240 0.71 -8.17 -16.99
CA TYR A 240 -0.39 -8.51 -16.09
C TYR A 240 -0.24 -7.63 -14.84
N ASP A 241 -1.30 -7.40 -14.07
CA ASP A 241 -1.39 -6.60 -12.82
C ASP A 241 -2.02 -5.20 -13.03
N GLY A 242 -1.77 -4.53 -14.16
CA GLY A 242 -2.32 -3.20 -14.45
C GLY A 242 -1.65 -2.08 -13.64
N GLY A 243 -0.47 -2.37 -13.10
CA GLY A 243 0.29 -1.52 -12.18
C GLY A 243 1.14 -0.46 -12.88
N TRP A 244 1.86 0.36 -12.12
CA TRP A 244 2.61 1.51 -12.66
C TRP A 244 3.62 1.15 -13.75
N ASP A 245 4.24 -0.04 -13.67
CA ASP A 245 5.20 -0.51 -14.66
C ASP A 245 4.61 -0.55 -16.07
N ALA A 246 3.35 -0.98 -16.23
CA ALA A 246 2.70 -0.97 -17.53
C ALA A 246 2.39 0.42 -18.04
N TRP A 247 1.98 1.32 -17.14
CA TRP A 247 1.53 2.66 -17.49
C TRP A 247 2.69 3.62 -17.82
N LEU A 248 3.82 3.47 -17.14
CA LEU A 248 4.95 4.39 -17.22
C LEU A 248 5.99 3.98 -18.26
N HIS A 249 5.97 2.73 -18.72
CA HIS A 249 6.87 2.23 -19.76
C HIS A 249 6.54 2.84 -21.15
N GLN A 250 7.54 2.89 -22.03
CA GLN A 250 7.39 3.27 -23.44
C GLN A 250 8.00 2.20 -24.36
N PRO A 251 7.21 1.51 -25.21
CA PRO A 251 5.74 1.62 -25.36
C PRO A 251 4.98 1.21 -24.11
N ARG A 252 3.76 1.74 -23.88
CA ARG A 252 2.94 1.30 -22.76
C ARG A 252 2.61 -0.17 -22.90
N ILE A 253 2.64 -0.89 -21.79
CA ILE A 253 2.39 -2.32 -21.80
C ILE A 253 0.88 -2.59 -21.89
N THR A 254 0.50 -3.49 -22.80
CA THR A 254 -0.84 -4.10 -22.82
C THR A 254 -0.94 -5.10 -21.69
N THR A 255 -1.94 -4.95 -20.82
CA THR A 255 -2.00 -5.65 -19.53
C THR A 255 -3.44 -6.01 -19.13
N VAL A 256 -3.59 -6.66 -17.98
CA VAL A 256 -4.86 -6.96 -17.32
C VAL A 256 -5.06 -5.98 -16.15
N GLU A 257 -6.22 -5.32 -16.09
CA GLU A 257 -6.62 -4.42 -14.99
C GLU A 257 -7.80 -4.99 -14.19
N GLY A 258 -7.89 -4.61 -12.91
CA GLY A 258 -9.04 -4.87 -12.05
C GLY A 258 -8.95 -6.15 -11.23
N ARG A 259 -7.79 -6.82 -11.25
CA ARG A 259 -7.53 -8.07 -10.50
C ARG A 259 -7.75 -7.88 -9.00
N ASP A 260 -7.08 -6.89 -8.39
CA ASP A 260 -7.18 -6.68 -6.94
C ASP A 260 -8.55 -6.10 -6.54
N ARG A 261 -9.20 -5.32 -7.41
CA ARG A 261 -10.59 -4.88 -7.20
C ARG A 261 -11.55 -6.07 -7.18
N GLN A 262 -11.43 -7.01 -8.12
CA GLN A 262 -12.23 -8.23 -8.12
C GLN A 262 -11.92 -9.07 -6.88
N TYR A 263 -10.65 -9.21 -6.53
CA TYR A 263 -10.24 -10.00 -5.38
C TYR A 263 -10.83 -9.48 -4.06
N GLY A 264 -10.78 -8.17 -3.83
CA GLY A 264 -11.38 -7.54 -2.65
C GLY A 264 -12.90 -7.70 -2.61
N ALA A 265 -13.57 -7.63 -3.77
CA ALA A 265 -15.00 -7.85 -3.87
C ALA A 265 -15.38 -9.32 -3.54
N ASP A 266 -14.69 -10.28 -4.13
CA ASP A 266 -14.90 -11.72 -3.90
C ASP A 266 -14.67 -12.08 -2.41
N ALA A 267 -13.65 -11.49 -1.79
CA ALA A 267 -13.34 -11.70 -0.38
C ALA A 267 -14.46 -11.22 0.56
N VAL A 268 -15.06 -10.05 0.29
CA VAL A 268 -16.19 -9.57 1.10
C VAL A 268 -17.42 -10.46 0.93
N LEU A 269 -17.68 -10.98 -0.27
CA LEU A 269 -18.81 -11.88 -0.50
C LEU A 269 -18.64 -13.19 0.28
N MET A 270 -17.44 -13.78 0.23
CA MET A 270 -17.13 -15.01 0.97
C MET A 270 -17.20 -14.79 2.48
N LEU A 271 -16.60 -13.71 3.00
CA LEU A 271 -16.66 -13.39 4.42
C LEU A 271 -18.11 -13.08 4.86
N HIS A 272 -18.91 -12.40 4.04
CA HIS A 272 -20.32 -12.17 4.33
C HIS A 272 -21.11 -13.47 4.45
N GLU A 273 -20.86 -14.43 3.56
CA GLU A 273 -21.47 -15.76 3.65
C GLU A 273 -21.03 -16.50 4.92
N MET A 274 -19.75 -16.41 5.30
CA MET A 274 -19.26 -16.98 6.56
C MET A 274 -19.96 -16.37 7.79
N ILE A 275 -20.22 -15.05 7.78
CA ILE A 275 -20.86 -14.33 8.88
C ILE A 275 -22.36 -14.62 8.96
N THR A 276 -23.04 -14.70 7.81
CA THR A 276 -24.51 -14.73 7.75
C THR A 276 -25.12 -16.10 7.44
N GLY A 277 -24.34 -17.02 6.89
CA GLY A 277 -24.81 -18.25 6.29
C GLY A 277 -25.57 -18.07 4.96
N THR A 278 -25.55 -16.86 4.37
CA THR A 278 -26.26 -16.56 3.12
C THR A 278 -25.34 -16.00 2.06
N ALA A 279 -25.25 -16.68 0.92
CA ALA A 279 -24.58 -16.16 -0.27
C ALA A 279 -25.33 -14.94 -0.81
N TYR A 280 -24.58 -13.91 -1.21
CA TYR A 280 -25.14 -12.69 -1.79
C TYR A 280 -24.79 -12.59 -3.27
N GLY A 281 -25.81 -12.46 -4.12
CA GLY A 281 -25.63 -12.23 -5.55
C GLY A 281 -25.20 -10.78 -5.82
N PHE A 282 -23.90 -10.54 -5.96
CA PHE A 282 -23.36 -9.26 -6.40
C PHE A 282 -22.96 -9.31 -7.87
N ALA A 283 -23.02 -8.17 -8.57
CA ALA A 283 -22.55 -8.11 -9.95
C ALA A 283 -21.04 -8.38 -9.97
N GLU A 284 -20.64 -9.44 -10.66
CA GLU A 284 -19.24 -9.84 -10.72
C GLU A 284 -18.36 -8.70 -11.23
N GLN A 285 -17.39 -8.29 -10.42
CA GLN A 285 -16.33 -7.39 -10.84
C GLN A 285 -15.46 -8.17 -11.82
N LYS A 286 -15.28 -7.67 -13.04
CA LYS A 286 -14.53 -8.38 -14.08
C LYS A 286 -13.17 -7.74 -14.28
N GLN A 287 -12.15 -8.60 -14.39
CA GLN A 287 -10.87 -8.20 -14.93
C GLN A 287 -11.01 -7.88 -16.41
N THR A 288 -10.32 -6.85 -16.88
CA THR A 288 -10.41 -6.39 -18.26
C THR A 288 -9.03 -6.22 -18.88
N LEU A 289 -8.96 -6.35 -20.20
CA LEU A 289 -7.73 -6.03 -20.92
C LEU A 289 -7.61 -4.52 -21.06
N ARG A 290 -6.43 -4.03 -20.70
CA ARG A 290 -6.04 -2.65 -20.91
C ARG A 290 -4.97 -2.59 -21.99
N PHE A 291 -5.34 -2.05 -23.14
CA PHE A 291 -4.46 -1.99 -24.30
C PHE A 291 -3.43 -0.87 -24.19
N GLY A 292 -2.17 -1.23 -24.38
CA GLY A 292 -1.02 -0.34 -24.56
C GLY A 292 -0.44 -0.48 -25.96
N GLU A 293 0.63 0.25 -26.27
CA GLU A 293 1.28 0.16 -27.59
C GLU A 293 2.16 -1.11 -27.74
N SER A 294 2.50 -1.82 -26.66
CA SER A 294 3.45 -2.96 -26.68
C SER A 294 2.97 -4.19 -27.45
N CYS A 295 1.67 -4.30 -27.76
CA CYS A 295 1.14 -5.32 -28.68
C CYS A 295 0.81 -4.76 -30.07
N GLY A 296 0.94 -3.44 -30.28
CA GLY A 296 0.55 -2.76 -31.51
C GLY A 296 -0.90 -2.30 -31.56
N CYS A 297 -1.68 -2.48 -30.49
CA CYS A 297 -2.98 -1.84 -30.36
C CYS A 297 -2.82 -0.31 -30.21
N ASP A 298 -3.81 0.44 -30.70
CA ASP A 298 -3.88 1.90 -30.56
C ASP A 298 -4.79 2.26 -29.37
N PRO A 299 -4.25 2.72 -28.23
CA PRO A 299 -5.05 3.03 -27.05
C PRO A 299 -6.05 4.17 -27.29
N THR A 300 -5.85 4.99 -28.32
CA THR A 300 -6.76 6.11 -28.64
C THR A 300 -7.97 5.70 -29.45
N LYS A 301 -7.92 4.54 -30.13
CA LYS A 301 -9.01 4.03 -30.97
C LYS A 301 -9.88 2.99 -30.27
N ILE A 302 -9.43 2.46 -29.13
CA ILE A 302 -10.14 1.50 -28.30
C ILE A 302 -10.58 2.27 -27.05
N ALA A 303 -11.86 2.64 -26.98
CA ALA A 303 -12.38 3.70 -26.09
C ALA A 303 -12.02 3.59 -24.58
N HIS A 304 -11.88 4.78 -23.95
CA HIS A 304 -11.82 5.15 -22.51
C HIS A 304 -10.48 5.56 -21.87
N THR A 305 -9.40 5.77 -22.62
CA THR A 305 -8.21 6.44 -22.08
C THR A 305 -7.84 7.65 -22.93
N SER A 306 -8.14 8.86 -22.46
CA SER A 306 -7.62 10.10 -23.04
C SER A 306 -6.13 10.26 -22.66
N PRO A 307 -5.15 10.08 -23.56
CA PRO A 307 -3.74 10.19 -23.22
C PRO A 307 -3.18 11.51 -23.74
N SER A 308 -2.90 12.46 -22.82
CA SER A 308 -1.98 13.61 -23.04
C SER A 308 -1.93 14.54 -21.81
N ALA A 309 -3.07 14.97 -21.27
CA ALA A 309 -3.11 15.88 -20.11
C ALA A 309 -3.13 15.15 -18.75
N VAL A 310 -3.80 14.00 -18.69
CA VAL A 310 -3.90 13.16 -17.48
C VAL A 310 -2.55 12.50 -17.17
N ASP A 311 -1.82 12.05 -18.18
CA ASP A 311 -0.47 11.44 -18.05
C ASP A 311 0.59 12.40 -17.52
N ALA A 312 0.55 13.68 -17.94
CA ALA A 312 1.44 14.71 -17.42
C ALA A 312 1.04 15.13 -15.99
N TYR A 313 -0.27 15.18 -15.73
CA TYR A 313 -0.84 15.46 -14.42
C TYR A 313 -0.50 14.39 -13.38
N PHE A 314 -0.63 13.10 -13.71
CA PHE A 314 -0.28 12.00 -12.80
C PHE A 314 1.23 11.91 -12.55
N ARG A 315 2.07 12.03 -13.59
CA ARG A 315 3.53 12.11 -13.42
C ARG A 315 3.96 13.29 -12.55
N ALA A 316 3.32 14.46 -12.72
CA ALA A 316 3.54 15.61 -11.86
C ALA A 316 2.97 15.38 -10.44
N ARG A 317 1.83 14.71 -10.30
CA ARG A 317 1.15 14.46 -9.02
C ARG A 317 1.89 13.44 -8.16
N VAL A 318 2.31 12.29 -8.68
CA VAL A 318 3.08 11.27 -7.93
C VAL A 318 4.40 11.87 -7.42
N ARG A 319 5.12 12.60 -8.28
CA ARG A 319 6.35 13.31 -7.90
C ARG A 319 6.11 14.42 -6.86
N ASN A 320 4.99 15.14 -6.99
CA ASN A 320 4.57 16.14 -6.00
C ASN A 320 4.02 15.50 -4.72
N GLN A 321 3.52 14.27 -4.74
CA GLN A 321 2.88 13.63 -3.59
C GLN A 321 3.92 13.27 -2.54
N ALA A 322 5.05 12.67 -2.92
CA ALA A 322 6.15 12.41 -1.98
C ALA A 322 6.68 13.72 -1.37
N LEU A 323 6.97 14.74 -2.19
CA LEU A 323 7.45 16.04 -1.69
C LEU A 323 6.44 16.77 -0.81
N LYS A 324 5.15 16.76 -1.19
CA LYS A 324 4.06 17.33 -0.38
C LYS A 324 3.89 16.55 0.92
N ARG A 325 3.94 15.21 0.89
CA ARG A 325 3.86 14.35 2.08
C ARG A 325 4.98 14.69 3.06
N THR A 326 6.22 14.75 2.59
CA THR A 326 7.38 15.11 3.42
C THR A 326 7.24 16.53 3.97
N PHE A 327 6.77 17.49 3.17
CA PHE A 327 6.54 18.85 3.64
C PHE A 327 5.44 18.94 4.70
N LEU A 328 4.30 18.30 4.47
CA LEU A 328 3.16 18.27 5.41
C LEU A 328 3.53 17.60 6.73
N ALA A 329 4.23 16.46 6.66
CA ALA A 329 4.75 15.79 7.84
C ALA A 329 5.70 16.73 8.59
N SER A 330 6.68 17.32 7.89
CA SER A 330 7.68 18.22 8.48
C SER A 330 7.07 19.47 9.11
N ASP A 331 6.05 20.07 8.48
CA ASP A 331 5.33 21.23 9.00
C ASP A 331 4.47 20.84 10.22
N LEU A 332 3.75 19.72 10.17
CA LEU A 332 3.02 19.20 11.33
C LEU A 332 3.97 18.92 12.50
N PHE A 333 5.14 18.34 12.23
CA PHE A 333 6.19 18.13 13.21
C PHE A 333 6.68 19.43 13.84
N ALA A 334 7.00 20.42 13.02
CA ALA A 334 7.48 21.71 13.50
C ALA A 334 6.42 22.42 14.36
N GLN A 335 5.15 22.37 13.96
CA GLN A 335 4.07 23.07 14.66
C GLN A 335 3.63 22.35 15.95
N THR A 336 3.60 21.02 15.95
CA THR A 336 3.24 20.23 17.13
C THR A 336 4.41 20.05 18.11
N GLY A 337 5.65 20.19 17.62
CA GLY A 337 6.93 19.99 18.30
C GLY A 337 7.06 20.58 19.70
N GLY A 338 6.53 21.80 19.87
CA GLY A 338 6.59 22.56 21.12
C GLY A 338 5.26 22.63 21.86
N ALA A 339 4.39 21.63 21.73
CA ALA A 339 3.17 21.57 22.53
C ALA A 339 3.50 21.52 24.03
N ALA A 340 2.81 22.30 24.85
CA ALA A 340 3.03 22.36 26.31
C ALA A 340 2.05 21.46 27.10
N SER A 341 0.97 21.01 26.45
CA SER A 341 -0.05 20.13 27.01
C SER A 341 -0.80 19.41 25.88
N LEU A 342 -1.58 18.38 26.21
CA LEU A 342 -2.45 17.71 25.24
C LEU A 342 -3.43 18.71 24.57
N ASN A 343 -4.01 19.63 25.34
CA ASN A 343 -4.95 20.61 24.78
C ASN A 343 -4.26 21.60 23.81
N ASP A 344 -3.02 21.99 24.12
CA ASP A 344 -2.19 22.81 23.20
C ASP A 344 -1.82 22.01 21.94
N TRP A 345 -1.48 20.74 22.07
CA TRP A 345 -1.20 19.84 20.94
C TRP A 345 -2.42 19.66 20.03
N VAL A 346 -3.58 19.36 20.61
CA VAL A 346 -4.87 19.26 19.89
C VAL A 346 -5.19 20.55 19.15
N THR A 347 -4.99 21.70 19.79
CA THR A 347 -5.20 23.03 19.16
C THR A 347 -4.26 23.25 17.98
N LYS A 348 -3.00 22.81 18.09
CA LYS A 348 -2.00 22.92 17.02
C LYS A 348 -2.33 22.01 15.84
N ILE A 349 -2.75 20.77 16.10
CA ILE A 349 -3.22 19.86 15.04
C ILE A 349 -4.44 20.44 14.35
N ASP A 350 -5.41 20.97 15.09
CA ASP A 350 -6.61 21.56 14.49
C ASP A 350 -6.24 22.71 13.53
N ARG A 351 -5.26 23.54 13.91
CA ARG A 351 -4.74 24.62 13.07
C ARG A 351 -4.12 24.11 11.78
N VAL A 352 -3.40 22.98 11.77
CA VAL A 352 -2.82 22.41 10.54
C VAL A 352 -3.86 21.57 9.77
N GLY A 353 -4.93 21.14 10.43
CA GLY A 353 -5.95 20.27 9.85
C GLY A 353 -6.71 20.85 8.65
N HIS A 354 -6.58 22.14 8.32
CA HIS A 354 -7.11 22.71 7.07
C HIS A 354 -6.28 22.35 5.84
N VAL A 355 -4.99 22.03 6.03
CA VAL A 355 -4.09 21.61 4.95
C VAL A 355 -4.45 20.20 4.47
N LEU A 356 -5.15 19.46 5.33
CA LEU A 356 -5.62 18.11 5.15
C LEU A 356 -6.95 18.14 4.38
N GLN A 357 -6.87 18.18 3.05
CA GLN A 357 -8.03 18.26 2.16
C GLN A 357 -8.70 16.89 1.95
N ASN A 358 -10.03 16.91 1.75
CA ASN A 358 -10.88 15.77 1.38
C ASN A 358 -11.17 14.73 2.48
N TRP A 359 -11.17 15.14 3.76
CA TRP A 359 -11.49 14.25 4.89
C TRP A 359 -12.84 14.63 5.48
N ARG A 360 -13.71 13.64 5.75
CA ARG A 360 -14.96 13.86 6.49
C ARG A 360 -14.70 13.94 7.99
N TRP A 361 -13.97 12.96 8.56
CA TRP A 361 -13.64 12.83 9.98
C TRP A 361 -12.12 12.68 10.20
N LEU A 362 -11.64 13.18 11.35
CA LEU A 362 -10.31 12.95 11.89
C LEU A 362 -10.44 12.82 13.41
N ASP A 363 -10.06 11.66 13.93
CA ASP A 363 -10.15 11.33 15.35
C ASP A 363 -8.78 10.92 15.89
N VAL A 364 -8.45 11.34 17.12
CA VAL A 364 -7.25 10.89 17.83
C VAL A 364 -7.68 10.31 19.16
N CYS A 365 -7.44 9.03 19.34
CA CYS A 365 -7.79 8.31 20.57
C CYS A 365 -6.50 7.93 21.30
N LEU A 366 -6.39 8.21 22.59
CA LEU A 366 -5.22 7.86 23.40
C LEU A 366 -5.56 6.69 24.32
N CYS A 367 -4.61 5.79 24.56
CA CYS A 367 -4.75 4.78 25.62
C CYS A 367 -4.86 5.48 26.98
N GLU A 368 -5.60 4.94 27.94
CA GLU A 368 -5.80 5.59 29.25
C GLU A 368 -4.47 5.90 29.97
N ASP A 369 -3.46 5.07 29.76
CA ASP A 369 -2.09 5.17 30.29
C ASP A 369 -1.14 6.02 29.42
N TRP A 370 -1.68 6.91 28.57
CA TRP A 370 -0.87 7.78 27.70
C TRP A 370 -0.03 8.81 28.48
N CYS A 371 -0.47 9.24 29.66
CA CYS A 371 0.12 10.32 30.46
C CYS A 371 0.85 9.80 31.71
N MET A 372 1.80 8.88 31.52
CA MET A 372 2.65 8.33 32.59
C MET A 372 3.95 9.13 32.77
N ASP A 373 4.69 8.86 33.85
CA ASP A 373 5.92 9.59 34.18
C ASP A 373 7.07 9.24 33.21
N PHE A 374 7.55 10.23 32.45
CA PHE A 374 8.65 10.08 31.49
C PHE A 374 9.99 9.72 32.13
N GLU A 375 10.20 10.04 33.41
CA GLU A 375 11.40 9.62 34.17
C GLU A 375 11.35 8.13 34.54
N HIS A 376 10.16 7.51 34.46
CA HIS A 376 9.90 6.09 34.71
C HIS A 376 9.36 5.41 33.44
N PRO A 377 10.18 5.32 32.38
CA PRO A 377 9.77 4.84 31.06
C PRO A 377 9.14 3.44 31.03
N GLU A 378 9.46 2.60 32.01
CA GLU A 378 8.90 1.26 32.20
C GLU A 378 7.39 1.25 32.51
N GLN A 379 6.83 2.39 32.91
CA GLN A 379 5.40 2.53 33.20
C GLN A 379 4.55 2.69 31.93
N PHE A 380 5.17 2.99 30.79
CA PHE A 380 4.46 3.13 29.52
C PHE A 380 4.15 1.77 28.91
N ARG A 381 2.94 1.66 28.36
CA ARG A 381 2.54 0.51 27.55
C ARG A 381 3.46 0.35 26.34
N GLN A 382 4.00 -0.85 26.19
CA GLN A 382 4.85 -1.23 25.06
C GLN A 382 4.08 -2.09 24.03
N THR A 383 2.99 -2.74 24.45
CA THR A 383 2.25 -3.67 23.61
C THR A 383 0.74 -3.48 23.73
N GLY A 384 0.07 -3.52 22.59
CA GLY A 384 -1.39 -3.46 22.49
C GLY A 384 -2.00 -2.13 22.94
N PHE A 385 -3.30 -2.16 23.24
CA PHE A 385 -4.11 -1.01 23.61
C PHE A 385 -4.84 -1.27 24.94
N SER A 386 -5.16 -0.19 25.67
CA SER A 386 -5.98 -0.26 26.90
C SER A 386 -7.42 -0.67 26.59
N ASP A 387 -8.17 -1.11 27.60
CA ASP A 387 -9.57 -1.52 27.42
C ASP A 387 -10.52 -0.32 27.27
N THR A 388 -10.09 0.85 27.75
CA THR A 388 -10.74 2.15 27.53
C THR A 388 -9.78 3.11 26.82
N MET A 389 -10.33 4.06 26.07
CA MET A 389 -9.56 5.08 25.36
C MET A 389 -10.16 6.46 25.52
N LEU A 390 -9.30 7.47 25.46
CA LEU A 390 -9.65 8.88 25.47
C LEU A 390 -9.75 9.41 24.05
N LEU A 391 -10.93 9.84 23.59
CA LEU A 391 -11.02 10.63 22.36
C LEU A 391 -10.49 12.04 22.63
N ALA A 392 -9.22 12.26 22.29
CA ALA A 392 -8.49 13.50 22.55
C ALA A 392 -8.78 14.60 21.52
N LEU A 393 -9.06 14.21 20.27
CA LEU A 393 -9.45 15.12 19.19
C LEU A 393 -10.53 14.43 18.35
N SER A 394 -11.59 15.16 18.01
CA SER A 394 -12.53 14.78 16.97
C SER A 394 -12.85 15.99 16.09
N LYS A 395 -12.49 15.91 14.81
CA LYS A 395 -12.72 16.95 13.82
C LYS A 395 -13.73 16.46 12.78
N ARG A 396 -14.94 17.01 12.86
CA ARG A 396 -16.00 16.87 11.86
C ARG A 396 -16.16 18.22 11.18
N HIS A 397 -16.49 18.28 9.88
CA HIS A 397 -16.61 19.52 9.10
C HIS A 397 -17.18 20.72 9.91
N GLY A 398 -16.29 21.59 10.40
CA GLY A 398 -16.64 22.87 11.04
C GLY A 398 -17.08 22.83 12.51
N VAL A 399 -17.13 21.67 13.18
CA VAL A 399 -17.51 21.59 14.61
C VAL A 399 -16.46 20.80 15.38
N ASN A 400 -15.64 21.54 16.13
CA ASN A 400 -14.74 20.95 17.12
C ASN A 400 -15.55 20.68 18.39
N ALA A 401 -16.07 19.47 18.56
CA ALA A 401 -16.51 19.04 19.88
C ALA A 401 -15.25 18.99 20.77
N LYS A 402 -15.11 19.98 21.65
CA LYS A 402 -13.91 20.17 22.49
C LYS A 402 -13.88 19.27 23.72
N ASP A 403 -14.93 18.48 23.92
CA ASP A 403 -15.06 17.65 25.10
C ASP A 403 -14.32 16.34 24.85
N GLN A 404 -13.17 16.21 25.50
CA GLN A 404 -12.48 14.93 25.60
C GLN A 404 -13.39 13.97 26.36
N PHE A 405 -13.58 12.77 25.84
CA PHE A 405 -14.40 11.78 26.52
C PHE A 405 -13.82 10.38 26.38
N VAL A 406 -14.06 9.57 27.40
CA VAL A 406 -13.57 8.20 27.49
C VAL A 406 -14.62 7.26 26.92
N PHE A 407 -14.17 6.25 26.19
CA PHE A 407 -15.01 5.21 25.60
C PHE A 407 -14.32 3.85 25.66
N ASP A 408 -15.10 2.77 25.58
CA ASP A 408 -14.55 1.42 25.57
C ASP A 408 -13.92 1.10 24.20
N THR A 409 -12.71 0.55 24.20
CA THR A 409 -11.93 0.28 22.99
C THR A 409 -12.67 -0.61 22.00
N HIS A 410 -13.50 -1.51 22.51
CA HIS A 410 -14.24 -2.46 21.68
C HIS A 410 -15.25 -1.79 20.73
N GLU A 411 -15.70 -0.57 21.06
CA GLU A 411 -16.65 0.18 20.26
C GLU A 411 -16.04 0.84 19.01
N ILE A 412 -14.71 0.84 18.89
CA ILE A 412 -13.92 1.49 17.84
C ILE A 412 -13.95 3.01 17.92
N LEU A 413 -15.12 3.61 17.64
CA LEU A 413 -15.34 5.05 17.73
C LEU A 413 -16.74 5.34 18.24
N PRO A 414 -16.88 6.26 19.20
CA PRO A 414 -18.19 6.60 19.75
C PRO A 414 -19.10 7.32 18.74
N ALA A 415 -18.50 7.95 17.73
CA ALA A 415 -19.19 8.58 16.61
C ALA A 415 -20.09 7.62 15.82
N LEU A 416 -19.76 6.32 15.83
CA LEU A 416 -20.44 5.27 15.08
C LEU A 416 -21.69 4.75 15.77
N ARG A 417 -21.97 5.20 17.01
CA ARG A 417 -23.20 4.84 17.74
C ARG A 417 -24.44 5.51 17.14
N GLU A 418 -24.28 6.64 16.46
CA GLU A 418 -25.37 7.33 15.78
C GLU A 418 -25.62 6.72 14.39
N PRO A 419 -26.88 6.66 13.91
CA PRO A 419 -27.17 6.18 12.56
C PRO A 419 -26.40 6.96 11.49
N HIS A 420 -25.68 6.25 10.63
CA HIS A 420 -24.86 6.84 9.58
C HIS A 420 -24.84 5.95 8.33
N GLU A 421 -24.37 6.49 7.21
CA GLU A 421 -24.10 5.70 6.01
C GLU A 421 -22.81 4.89 6.20
N PRO A 422 -22.71 3.66 5.65
CA PRO A 422 -21.49 2.85 5.69
C PRO A 422 -20.24 3.63 5.30
N MET A 423 -19.20 3.50 6.12
CA MET A 423 -17.96 4.25 5.97
C MET A 423 -16.75 3.35 5.75
N LEU A 424 -15.78 3.90 5.04
CA LEU A 424 -14.42 3.37 4.96
C LEU A 424 -13.55 4.21 5.89
N VAL A 425 -12.91 3.57 6.86
CA VAL A 425 -12.15 4.22 7.93
C VAL A 425 -10.77 3.60 7.99
N LEU A 426 -9.73 4.42 7.94
CA LEU A 426 -8.35 3.95 8.10
C LEU A 426 -7.94 4.10 9.59
N ILE A 427 -7.18 3.15 10.11
CA ILE A 427 -6.73 3.12 11.50
C ILE A 427 -5.25 2.80 11.52
N THR A 428 -4.48 3.62 12.21
CA THR A 428 -3.03 3.46 12.40
C THR A 428 -2.66 3.85 13.82
N SER A 429 -1.56 3.28 14.31
CA SER A 429 -1.02 3.65 15.61
C SER A 429 -0.37 5.03 15.57
N LEU A 430 -0.57 5.80 16.63
CA LEU A 430 0.28 6.93 17.00
C LEU A 430 1.20 6.48 18.15
N HIS A 431 2.50 6.64 17.97
CA HIS A 431 3.50 6.05 18.85
C HIS A 431 4.70 6.96 19.07
N ALA A 432 5.51 6.62 20.09
CA ALA A 432 6.82 7.20 20.34
C ALA A 432 7.82 6.06 20.59
N MET A 433 8.71 5.79 19.64
CA MET A 433 9.59 4.60 19.64
C MET A 433 8.75 3.30 19.70
N ASP A 434 9.02 2.41 20.64
CA ASP A 434 8.28 1.15 20.86
C ASP A 434 6.98 1.32 21.67
N ARG A 435 6.62 2.54 22.03
CA ARG A 435 5.49 2.81 22.91
C ARG A 435 4.32 3.30 22.09
N SER A 436 3.25 2.51 22.07
CA SER A 436 1.99 2.93 21.47
C SER A 436 1.13 3.58 22.53
N SER A 437 0.88 4.86 22.36
CA SER A 437 0.07 5.64 23.29
C SER A 437 -1.31 5.97 22.72
N ALA A 438 -1.57 5.62 21.46
CA ALA A 438 -2.72 6.15 20.75
C ALA A 438 -3.10 5.41 19.45
N ILE A 439 -4.38 5.53 19.10
CA ILE A 439 -4.94 5.33 17.77
C ILE A 439 -5.07 6.70 17.08
N TRP A 440 -4.59 6.78 15.84
CA TRP A 440 -4.92 7.87 14.92
C TRP A 440 -5.95 7.33 13.93
N GLN A 441 -7.16 7.88 13.92
CA GLN A 441 -8.25 7.40 13.08
C GLN A 441 -8.72 8.44 12.07
N VAL A 442 -9.03 7.93 10.89
CA VAL A 442 -8.69 8.55 9.61
C VAL A 442 -9.89 8.58 8.65
N HIS A 443 -9.84 9.56 7.74
CA HIS A 443 -10.56 9.80 6.48
C HIS A 443 -11.77 8.94 6.13
N THR A 444 -12.87 9.62 5.81
CA THR A 444 -13.81 9.10 4.80
C THR A 444 -13.63 9.88 3.51
N ALA A 445 -13.41 9.19 2.40
CA ALA A 445 -13.65 9.68 1.06
C ALA A 445 -14.07 8.49 0.20
N ASN A 446 -14.85 8.75 -0.86
CA ASN A 446 -15.12 7.77 -1.92
C ASN A 446 -13.76 7.12 -2.33
N PRO A 447 -13.62 5.79 -2.37
CA PRO A 447 -12.36 5.14 -2.72
C PRO A 447 -11.77 5.64 -4.05
N LYS A 448 -12.64 6.02 -5.01
CA LYS A 448 -12.25 6.65 -6.29
C LYS A 448 -11.49 7.98 -6.14
N MET A 449 -11.54 8.60 -4.97
CA MET A 449 -10.77 9.80 -4.63
C MET A 449 -9.47 9.49 -3.87
N TRP A 450 -9.21 8.26 -3.44
CA TRP A 450 -7.98 7.90 -2.72
C TRP A 450 -6.73 8.00 -3.59
N SER A 451 -6.83 7.62 -4.86
CA SER A 451 -5.83 7.92 -5.89
C SER A 451 -5.58 9.43 -6.09
N LEU A 452 -6.48 10.28 -5.57
CA LEU A 452 -6.45 11.75 -5.65
C LEU A 452 -6.14 12.44 -4.31
N THR A 453 -6.09 11.72 -3.18
CA THR A 453 -5.96 12.31 -1.82
C THR A 453 -4.61 12.07 -1.14
N ASN A 454 -4.11 13.11 -0.47
CA ASN A 454 -2.83 13.15 0.26
C ASN A 454 -2.90 12.51 1.65
N THR A 455 -3.47 11.32 1.77
CA THR A 455 -3.72 10.68 3.06
C THR A 455 -2.45 9.95 3.50
N THR A 456 -1.72 10.56 4.44
CA THR A 456 -0.54 9.97 5.07
C THR A 456 -0.75 9.99 6.58
N PRO A 457 -0.61 8.86 7.27
CA PRO A 457 -0.43 8.83 8.70
C PRO A 457 0.85 9.54 9.13
N ILE A 458 0.73 10.57 9.95
CA ILE A 458 1.87 11.20 10.61
C ILE A 458 1.92 10.61 12.02
N GLY A 459 2.63 9.49 12.14
CA GLY A 459 2.57 8.59 13.31
C GLY A 459 3.40 8.98 14.53
N VAL A 460 3.89 10.22 14.64
CA VAL A 460 4.90 10.55 15.66
C VAL A 460 4.47 11.74 16.51
N MET A 461 4.44 11.52 17.84
CA MET A 461 4.39 12.60 18.81
C MET A 461 5.78 13.23 18.97
N PRO A 462 5.90 14.56 18.95
CA PRO A 462 7.08 15.21 19.52
C PRO A 462 7.13 15.00 21.03
N GLN A 463 8.33 14.91 21.59
CA GLN A 463 8.53 14.79 23.04
C GLN A 463 7.90 16.00 23.76
N LEU A 464 6.76 15.77 24.41
CA LEU A 464 6.15 16.69 25.37
C LEU A 464 7.03 16.73 26.63
N THR A 465 8.03 17.62 26.65
CA THR A 465 8.77 17.88 27.89
C THR A 465 7.91 18.78 28.78
N VAL A 466 7.22 18.19 29.76
CA VAL A 466 6.61 18.98 30.84
C VAL A 466 7.75 19.50 31.71
N CYS A 467 8.12 20.77 31.50
CA CYS A 467 9.10 21.44 32.32
C CYS A 467 8.47 21.72 33.69
N THR A 468 8.56 20.77 34.63
CA THR A 468 8.23 21.04 36.02
C THR A 468 9.28 21.97 36.60
N SER A 469 8.83 23.12 37.07
CA SER A 469 9.64 24.21 37.61
C SER A 469 10.66 23.75 38.65
N SER A 470 11.95 23.86 38.32
CA SER A 470 12.90 24.80 38.91
C SER A 470 14.33 24.26 38.79
N SER A 471 15.14 24.99 38.01
CA SER A 471 16.59 24.85 37.90
C SER A 471 17.13 23.56 37.25
N ARG A 472 17.41 23.63 35.94
CA ARG A 472 18.77 23.49 35.33
C ARG A 472 18.68 23.09 33.85
N ARG A 473 19.11 24.03 32.98
CA ARG A 473 19.72 23.86 31.64
C ARG A 473 19.23 22.67 30.78
N CYS A 474 18.22 22.92 29.95
CA CYS A 474 17.84 22.03 28.84
C CYS A 474 18.85 22.15 27.68
N THR A 475 19.34 21.02 27.19
CA THR A 475 20.02 20.90 25.90
C THR A 475 19.11 20.07 25.00
N VAL A 476 18.62 20.66 23.91
CA VAL A 476 17.75 20.01 22.92
C VAL A 476 18.63 19.22 21.96
N GLY A 477 18.41 17.90 21.87
CA GLY A 477 19.03 17.04 20.86
C GLY A 477 17.95 16.52 19.91
N ILE A 478 18.02 16.91 18.64
CA ILE A 478 17.16 16.40 17.56
C ILE A 478 17.88 15.19 16.95
N ALA A 479 17.24 14.03 16.89
CA ALA A 479 17.66 12.92 16.05
C ALA A 479 16.74 12.89 14.81
N VAL A 480 17.31 13.16 13.64
CA VAL A 480 16.69 12.92 12.33
C VAL A 480 17.28 11.62 11.81
N THR A 481 16.46 10.63 11.47
CA THR A 481 16.94 9.44 10.76
C THR A 481 16.09 9.14 9.53
N GLY A 482 16.75 9.18 8.37
CA GLY A 482 16.37 8.52 7.13
C GLY A 482 17.57 7.71 6.63
N TRP A 483 17.38 6.39 6.59
CA TRP A 483 18.23 5.32 6.01
C TRP A 483 19.58 4.89 6.66
N PRO A 484 19.97 3.60 6.49
CA PRO A 484 20.88 2.87 7.39
C PRO A 484 22.34 2.76 6.90
N PHE A 485 23.21 2.32 7.82
CA PHE A 485 24.64 1.95 7.70
C PHE A 485 25.72 3.05 7.82
N PHE A 486 26.33 3.17 9.00
CA PHE A 486 27.71 2.73 9.34
C PHE A 486 28.09 3.25 10.74
N LEU A 487 28.52 2.36 11.65
CA LEU A 487 29.31 2.68 12.84
C LEU A 487 30.76 2.24 12.54
N PRO A 488 31.80 2.99 12.96
CA PRO A 488 32.30 2.74 14.31
C PRO A 488 32.85 3.96 15.07
N MET A 489 32.86 3.81 16.40
CA MET A 489 33.75 4.44 17.41
C MET A 489 34.15 5.92 17.27
N ILE A 490 33.83 6.74 18.27
CA ILE A 490 34.82 7.58 19.01
C ILE A 490 34.19 8.12 20.31
N ARG A 491 34.92 7.94 21.41
CA ARG A 491 34.68 8.53 22.74
C ARG A 491 35.12 10.00 22.77
N LYS A 492 34.39 10.82 23.55
CA LYS A 492 34.75 12.12 24.18
C LYS A 492 34.48 13.43 23.40
N ARG A 493 33.62 14.24 24.05
CA ARG A 493 33.65 15.72 24.31
C ARG A 493 33.63 16.72 23.13
N ALA A 494 32.66 17.65 23.26
CA ALA A 494 32.68 19.10 22.97
C ALA A 494 31.94 19.64 21.72
N CYS A 495 30.82 20.35 21.99
CA CYS A 495 30.41 21.69 21.54
C CYS A 495 30.77 22.24 20.12
N ILE A 496 29.72 22.74 19.41
CA ILE A 496 29.59 24.01 18.63
C ILE A 496 28.91 23.87 17.25
N THR A 497 28.00 24.82 17.00
CA THR A 497 27.21 25.23 15.82
C THR A 497 27.87 25.19 14.43
N SER A 498 27.11 24.82 13.37
CA SER A 498 26.81 25.65 12.17
C SER A 498 26.17 24.85 11.00
N VAL A 499 25.40 25.60 10.20
CA VAL A 499 24.59 25.26 9.01
C VAL A 499 25.42 24.82 7.80
N VAL A 500 24.98 23.80 7.02
CA VAL A 500 25.22 23.69 5.55
C VAL A 500 24.14 22.86 4.83
N TRP A 501 23.66 23.39 3.70
CA TRP A 501 22.84 22.83 2.62
C TRP A 501 23.46 21.61 1.88
N GLN A 502 22.64 20.70 1.32
CA GLN A 502 22.61 20.45 -0.15
C GLN A 502 21.63 19.35 -0.59
N SER A 503 20.81 19.72 -1.57
CA SER A 503 20.10 18.86 -2.53
C SER A 503 21.09 18.11 -3.43
N ILE A 504 20.70 16.95 -4.03
CA ILE A 504 21.12 16.56 -5.39
C ILE A 504 20.16 15.52 -6.00
N SER A 505 19.70 15.86 -7.20
CA SER A 505 19.14 15.00 -8.25
C SER A 505 20.28 14.62 -9.20
N MET A 506 20.36 13.39 -9.71
CA MET A 506 21.31 13.02 -10.78
C MET A 506 20.64 12.98 -12.16
N ILE A 507 21.19 13.73 -13.14
CA ILE A 507 21.17 13.39 -14.58
C ILE A 507 22.49 13.87 -15.24
N PHE A 508 23.20 12.89 -15.84
CA PHE A 508 24.18 12.84 -16.95
C PHE A 508 25.12 14.00 -17.37
N CYS A 509 26.37 13.59 -17.62
CA CYS A 509 27.17 13.69 -18.87
C CYS A 509 28.54 14.41 -18.87
N THR A 510 29.50 13.65 -19.43
CA THR A 510 30.72 14.01 -20.18
C THR A 510 31.98 14.48 -19.46
N ALA A 511 33.08 13.94 -19.98
CA ALA A 511 34.41 13.86 -19.40
C ALA A 511 35.36 14.96 -19.95
N VAL A 512 36.43 15.21 -19.18
CA VAL A 512 37.82 15.56 -19.60
C VAL A 512 38.09 17.03 -20.01
N PRO A 513 39.29 17.62 -19.74
CA PRO A 513 40.17 17.57 -18.55
C PRO A 513 40.78 18.98 -18.20
N LYS A 514 41.57 19.10 -17.11
CA LYS A 514 42.95 19.69 -17.12
C LYS A 514 43.51 19.98 -15.72
N SER A 515 44.53 19.20 -15.40
CA SER A 515 45.88 19.59 -14.94
C SER A 515 46.12 20.38 -13.65
N ALA A 516 47.08 19.82 -12.89
CA ALA A 516 48.13 20.47 -12.09
C ALA A 516 47.73 20.89 -10.67
N LYS A 517 48.52 20.70 -9.62
CA LYS A 517 49.84 20.08 -9.39
C LYS A 517 50.10 20.18 -7.86
N HIS A 518 51.03 19.36 -7.39
CA HIS A 518 51.74 19.40 -6.09
C HIS A 518 51.01 18.80 -4.88
N LEU A 519 51.39 17.61 -4.38
CA LEU A 519 52.67 17.11 -3.80
C LEU A 519 52.90 17.50 -2.33
N CYS A 520 53.37 16.47 -1.62
CA CYS A 520 53.88 16.39 -0.24
C CYS A 520 52.82 16.33 0.88
N SER A 521 52.90 15.46 1.88
CA SER A 521 53.62 14.20 2.14
C SER A 521 53.16 13.74 3.53
N SER A 522 52.79 12.46 3.62
CA SER A 522 52.79 11.50 4.75
C SER A 522 53.72 11.80 5.95
N PRO A 523 53.55 11.17 7.13
CA PRO A 523 52.86 9.88 7.41
C PRO A 523 51.43 9.98 7.95
#